data_AF-A0A3D2RQ97-F1
#
_entry.id   AF-A0A3D2RQ97-F1
#
_cell.length_a   1.000
_cell.length_b   1.000
_cell.length_c   1.000
_cell.angle_alpha   90.00
_cell.angle_beta   90.00
_cell.angle_gamma   90.00
#
_symmetry.space_group_name_H-M   'P 1'
#
loop_
_entity.id
_entity.type
_entity.pdbx_description
1 polymer ?
#
loop_
_entity_poly.entity_id
_entity_poly.type
_entity_poly.pdbx_seq_one_letter_code
_entity_poly.pdbx_strand_id
1 'polypeptide(L)'
;MSTFYSCYPSGRLILMSNNWKRYLSIVVPISLAAIALGAFVPEMRRLVLLFFYSIPANSFVPIPHELGMIYFGQFYTPSLVALVAAAGTIMVCFIDYQAMNFAFGFKHLKRVKDSDIYRGAVRYFLKAPFVSLVIAAAMPFIPFYIFRVLGPTTGYPLRKYTWAIFIGRLPRYYVFALMGATLELPNLTIVLLLILTACWLLYRRVSHHLVGIARGEEEIDVPDAVAVTQEESAPA
;
A
#
# COMPACT_ATOMS: atom_id res chain seq x y z
N MET A 1 -8.11 -1.67 -34.21
CA MET A 1 -8.02 -2.46 -32.96
C MET A 1 -8.02 -1.47 -31.78
N SER A 2 -9.12 -0.73 -31.66
CA SER A 2 -9.15 0.62 -31.07
C SER A 2 -10.40 0.88 -30.21
N THR A 3 -11.07 -0.18 -29.72
CA THR A 3 -12.43 -0.06 -29.18
C THR A 3 -12.54 -0.30 -27.66
N PHE A 4 -11.43 -0.35 -26.90
CA PHE A 4 -11.46 -0.64 -25.45
C PHE A 4 -10.82 0.40 -24.54
N TYR A 5 -10.48 1.59 -25.05
CA TYR A 5 -9.96 2.70 -24.21
C TYR A 5 -11.06 3.66 -23.71
N SER A 6 -12.34 3.39 -24.01
CA SER A 6 -13.46 4.26 -23.62
C SER A 6 -14.30 3.62 -22.53
N CYS A 7 -13.77 3.57 -21.30
CA CYS A 7 -14.61 3.47 -20.11
C CYS A 7 -13.82 3.93 -18.88
N TYR A 8 -13.55 5.23 -18.79
CA TYR A 8 -13.24 5.87 -17.53
C TYR A 8 -14.25 6.99 -17.33
N PRO A 9 -15.17 6.89 -16.35
CA PRO A 9 -15.99 8.03 -16.01
C PRO A 9 -15.05 9.11 -15.47
N SER A 10 -15.04 10.21 -16.21
CA SER A 10 -14.38 11.47 -15.94
C SER A 10 -14.51 11.90 -14.49
N GLY A 11 -13.44 12.49 -13.97
CA GLY A 11 -13.25 12.92 -12.59
C GLY A 11 -14.52 13.43 -11.92
N ARG A 12 -15.10 12.60 -11.06
CA ARG A 12 -16.12 13.02 -10.12
C ARG A 12 -15.52 12.89 -8.72
N LEU A 13 -15.29 14.04 -8.11
CA LEU A 13 -15.05 14.22 -6.70
C LEU A 13 -16.24 13.58 -5.95
N ILE A 14 -16.13 12.31 -5.54
CA ILE A 14 -17.15 11.67 -4.71
C ILE A 14 -16.48 10.99 -3.52
N LEU A 15 -16.04 11.83 -2.58
CA LEU A 15 -15.67 11.42 -1.22
C LEU A 15 -16.87 10.80 -0.45
N MET A 16 -18.06 10.72 -1.07
CA MET A 16 -19.27 10.06 -0.56
C MET A 16 -19.98 9.18 -1.62
N SER A 17 -19.23 8.36 -2.36
CA SER A 17 -19.82 7.32 -3.21
C SER A 17 -20.57 6.29 -2.35
N ASN A 18 -21.68 5.74 -2.85
CA ASN A 18 -22.45 4.68 -2.17
C ASN A 18 -21.56 3.47 -1.81
N ASN A 19 -20.47 3.27 -2.54
CA ASN A 19 -19.47 2.23 -2.26
C ASN A 19 -18.63 2.53 -1.02
N TRP A 20 -18.32 3.81 -0.73
CA TRP A 20 -17.60 4.21 0.48
C TRP A 20 -18.47 4.06 1.72
N LYS A 21 -19.76 4.42 1.62
CA LYS A 21 -20.74 4.19 2.68
C LYS A 21 -20.92 2.70 2.97
N ARG A 22 -21.06 1.86 1.93
CA ARG A 22 -21.12 0.40 2.05
C ARG A 22 -19.84 -0.21 2.62
N TYR A 23 -18.68 0.34 2.26
CA TYR A 23 -17.40 -0.11 2.80
C TYR A 23 -17.26 0.26 4.27
N LEU A 24 -17.50 1.51 4.65
CA LEU A 24 -17.52 1.95 6.05
C LEU A 24 -18.54 1.16 6.86
N SER A 25 -19.74 0.91 6.34
CA SER A 25 -20.77 0.13 7.04
C SER A 25 -20.37 -1.33 7.28
N ILE A 26 -19.40 -1.87 6.54
CA ILE A 26 -18.87 -3.23 6.75
C ILE A 26 -17.61 -3.18 7.64
N VAL A 27 -16.70 -2.25 7.38
CA VAL A 27 -15.42 -2.15 8.10
C VAL A 27 -15.59 -1.67 9.54
N VAL A 28 -16.47 -0.70 9.78
CA VAL A 28 -16.74 -0.18 11.13
C VAL A 28 -17.23 -1.29 12.07
N PRO A 29 -18.28 -2.08 11.75
CA PRO A 29 -18.71 -3.15 12.65
C PRO A 29 -17.66 -4.27 12.77
N ILE A 30 -16.92 -4.62 11.71
CA ILE A 30 -15.85 -5.63 11.82
C ILE A 30 -14.72 -5.13 12.73
N SER A 31 -14.33 -3.87 12.61
CA SER A 31 -13.31 -3.26 13.46
C SER A 31 -13.78 -3.14 14.90
N LEU A 32 -15.04 -2.73 15.12
CA LEU A 32 -15.65 -2.67 16.45
C LEU A 32 -15.78 -4.07 17.07
N ALA A 33 -16.16 -5.09 16.30
CA ALA A 33 -16.20 -6.48 16.75
C ALA A 33 -14.81 -6.99 17.12
N ALA A 34 -13.78 -6.70 16.32
CA ALA A 34 -12.40 -7.03 16.64
C ALA A 34 -11.94 -6.34 17.94
N ILE A 35 -12.22 -5.05 18.10
CA ILE A 35 -11.89 -4.29 19.33
C ILE A 35 -12.64 -4.87 20.54
N ALA A 36 -13.94 -5.17 20.40
CA ALA A 36 -14.74 -5.77 21.45
C ALA A 36 -14.18 -7.14 21.87
N LEU A 37 -13.83 -8.00 20.91
CA LEU A 37 -13.19 -9.29 21.20
C LEU A 37 -11.87 -9.12 21.96
N GLY A 38 -11.04 -8.13 21.62
CA GLY A 38 -9.83 -7.82 22.38
C GLY A 38 -10.10 -7.24 23.78
N ALA A 39 -11.21 -6.52 23.95
CA ALA A 39 -11.60 -5.96 25.25
C ALA A 39 -12.13 -7.04 26.19
N PHE A 40 -13.00 -7.93 25.70
CA PHE A 40 -13.66 -8.97 26.49
C PHE A 40 -12.84 -10.25 26.66
N VAL A 41 -11.94 -10.57 25.71
CA VAL A 41 -11.10 -11.77 25.77
C VAL A 41 -9.62 -11.34 25.75
N PRO A 42 -8.94 -11.31 26.92
CA PRO A 42 -7.53 -10.91 27.01
C PRO A 42 -6.62 -11.76 26.10
N GLU A 43 -6.96 -13.03 25.91
CA GLU A 43 -6.25 -13.96 25.02
C GLU A 43 -6.34 -13.59 23.54
N MET A 44 -7.32 -12.79 23.10
CA MET A 44 -7.46 -12.39 21.69
C MET A 44 -6.82 -11.03 21.39
N ARG A 45 -6.33 -10.30 22.41
CA ARG A 45 -5.72 -8.96 22.23
C ARG A 45 -4.60 -8.94 21.20
N ARG A 46 -3.76 -9.98 21.19
CA ARG A 46 -2.63 -10.10 20.25
C ARG A 46 -3.10 -10.30 18.81
N LEU A 47 -4.20 -11.03 18.60
CA LEU A 47 -4.81 -11.21 17.27
C LEU A 47 -5.46 -9.93 16.75
N VAL A 48 -6.06 -9.15 17.64
CA VAL A 48 -6.60 -7.83 17.31
C VAL A 48 -5.47 -6.87 16.93
N LEU A 49 -4.36 -6.91 17.66
CA LEU A 49 -3.16 -6.15 17.30
C LEU A 49 -2.61 -6.59 15.93
N LEU A 50 -2.54 -7.90 15.66
CA LEU A 50 -2.13 -8.41 14.34
C LEU A 50 -3.06 -7.90 13.22
N PHE A 51 -4.37 -7.92 13.45
CA PHE A 51 -5.36 -7.42 12.50
C PHE A 51 -5.10 -5.94 12.17
N PHE A 52 -4.99 -5.08 13.19
CA PHE A 52 -4.71 -3.66 12.99
C PHE A 52 -3.32 -3.39 12.44
N TYR A 53 -2.30 -4.18 12.81
CA TYR A 53 -0.94 -4.08 12.26
C TYR A 53 -0.90 -4.44 10.77
N SER A 54 -1.68 -5.44 10.35
CA SER A 54 -1.72 -5.88 8.95
C SER A 54 -2.31 -4.82 8.01
N ILE A 55 -3.07 -3.84 8.52
CA ILE A 55 -3.63 -2.76 7.71
C ILE A 55 -2.51 -1.84 7.18
N PRO A 56 -1.80 -1.05 8.01
CA PRO A 56 -0.73 -0.17 7.53
C PRO A 56 0.44 -0.96 6.95
N ALA A 57 0.74 -2.16 7.48
CA ALA A 57 1.87 -2.95 7.00
C ALA A 57 1.69 -3.52 5.59
N ASN A 58 0.44 -3.71 5.15
CA ASN A 58 0.13 -4.11 3.78
C ASN A 58 -0.25 -2.93 2.88
N SER A 59 -0.15 -1.69 3.36
CA SER A 59 -0.38 -0.49 2.57
C SER A 59 0.90 -0.03 1.85
N PHE A 60 0.99 1.24 1.46
CA PHE A 60 2.14 1.84 0.78
C PHE A 60 3.36 2.03 1.70
N VAL A 61 3.19 1.85 3.00
CA VAL A 61 4.29 1.95 3.96
C VAL A 61 5.11 0.66 3.90
N PRO A 62 6.43 0.73 3.65
CA PRO A 62 7.28 -0.45 3.61
C PRO A 62 7.55 -0.95 5.04
N ILE A 63 6.52 -1.44 5.73
CA ILE A 63 6.71 -2.08 7.03
C ILE A 63 6.96 -3.57 6.77
N PRO A 64 7.94 -4.19 7.45
CA PRO A 64 8.18 -5.63 7.34
C PRO A 64 6.97 -6.39 7.92
N HIS A 65 6.06 -6.79 7.03
CA HIS A 65 4.83 -7.49 7.41
C HIS A 65 5.13 -8.97 7.73
N GLU A 66 6.17 -9.55 7.12
CA GLU A 66 6.61 -10.93 7.34
C GLU A 66 7.01 -11.17 8.79
N LEU A 67 7.70 -10.21 9.43
CA LEU A 67 8.16 -10.33 10.81
C LEU A 67 6.99 -10.37 11.81
N GLY A 68 5.93 -9.61 11.54
CA GLY A 68 4.71 -9.68 12.34
C GLY A 68 4.10 -11.08 12.31
N MET A 69 4.03 -11.70 11.13
CA MET A 69 3.47 -13.05 10.98
C MET A 69 4.27 -14.12 11.71
N ILE A 70 5.61 -14.01 11.68
CA ILE A 70 6.50 -14.91 12.41
C ILE A 70 6.29 -14.74 13.93
N TYR A 71 6.24 -13.50 14.43
CA TYR A 71 6.04 -13.23 15.86
C TYR A 71 4.71 -13.78 16.38
N PHE A 72 3.60 -13.49 15.70
CA PHE A 72 2.29 -13.96 16.14
C PHE A 72 2.08 -15.46 15.90
N GLY A 73 2.82 -16.06 14.97
CA GLY A 73 2.87 -17.51 14.74
C GLY A 73 3.45 -18.32 15.90
N GLN A 74 4.22 -17.70 16.80
CA GLN A 74 4.72 -18.36 18.01
C GLN A 74 3.64 -18.60 19.07
N PHE A 75 2.56 -17.80 19.05
CA PHE A 75 1.55 -17.79 20.11
C PHE A 75 0.21 -18.42 19.70
N TYR A 76 -0.09 -18.49 18.41
CA TYR A 76 -1.35 -18.97 17.88
C TYR A 76 -1.14 -19.94 16.73
N THR A 77 -2.17 -20.71 16.39
CA THR A 77 -2.14 -21.62 15.25
C THR A 77 -1.87 -20.85 13.94
N PRO A 78 -0.98 -21.36 13.05
CA PRO A 78 -0.59 -20.65 11.82
C PRO A 78 -1.77 -20.33 10.90
N SER A 79 -2.79 -21.19 10.86
CA SER A 79 -4.01 -20.99 10.07
C SER A 79 -4.80 -19.78 10.54
N LEU A 80 -4.93 -19.59 11.86
CA LEU A 80 -5.68 -18.48 12.46
C LEU A 80 -4.94 -17.15 12.20
N VAL A 81 -3.63 -17.12 12.43
CA VAL A 81 -2.77 -15.96 12.15
C VAL A 81 -2.88 -15.54 10.67
N ALA A 82 -2.80 -16.51 9.75
CA ALA A 82 -2.92 -16.24 8.32
C ALA A 82 -4.28 -15.68 7.92
N LEU A 83 -5.38 -16.23 8.46
CA LEU A 83 -6.74 -15.75 8.18
C LEU A 83 -6.96 -14.32 8.70
N VAL A 84 -6.53 -14.03 9.92
CA VAL A 84 -6.67 -12.69 10.52
C VAL A 84 -5.87 -11.65 9.74
N ALA A 85 -4.62 -11.95 9.38
CA ALA A 85 -3.81 -11.05 8.56
C ALA A 85 -4.37 -10.88 7.14
N ALA A 86 -4.90 -11.95 6.53
CA ALA A 86 -5.55 -11.88 5.23
C ALA A 86 -6.82 -11.01 5.27
N ALA A 87 -7.58 -11.07 6.37
CA ALA A 87 -8.76 -10.22 6.57
C ALA A 87 -8.40 -8.72 6.65
N GLY A 88 -7.38 -8.35 7.44
CA GLY A 88 -6.92 -6.96 7.49
C GLY A 88 -6.32 -6.50 6.15
N THR A 89 -5.69 -7.41 5.40
CA THR A 89 -5.20 -7.11 4.05
C THR A 89 -6.32 -6.82 3.07
N ILE A 90 -7.41 -7.59 3.09
CA ILE A 90 -8.60 -7.32 2.26
C ILE A 90 -9.11 -5.90 2.51
N MET A 91 -9.16 -5.46 3.78
CA MET A 91 -9.59 -4.11 4.12
C MET A 91 -8.70 -3.07 3.47
N VAL A 92 -7.39 -3.17 3.61
CA VAL A 92 -6.48 -2.17 3.03
C VAL A 92 -6.42 -2.24 1.51
N CYS A 93 -6.60 -3.42 0.92
CA CYS A 93 -6.70 -3.58 -0.53
C CYS A 93 -7.83 -2.76 -1.13
N PHE A 94 -8.98 -2.66 -0.44
CA PHE A 94 -10.06 -1.79 -0.88
C PHE A 94 -9.66 -0.31 -0.82
N ILE A 95 -9.06 0.13 0.29
CA ILE A 95 -8.62 1.51 0.49
C ILE A 95 -7.64 1.91 -0.60
N ASP A 96 -6.64 1.06 -0.84
CA ASP A 96 -5.58 1.35 -1.80
C ASP A 96 -6.07 1.26 -3.25
N TYR A 97 -7.03 0.39 -3.54
CA TYR A 97 -7.67 0.36 -4.86
C TYR A 97 -8.38 1.68 -5.16
N GLN A 98 -9.12 2.23 -4.18
CA GLN A 98 -9.81 3.51 -4.34
C GLN A 98 -8.83 4.68 -4.40
N ALA A 99 -7.82 4.69 -3.51
CA ALA A 99 -6.78 5.71 -3.49
C ALA A 99 -6.02 5.75 -4.82
N MET A 100 -5.74 4.59 -5.42
CA MET A 100 -5.04 4.51 -6.69
C MET A 100 -5.92 4.97 -7.86
N ASN A 101 -7.19 4.59 -7.89
CA ASN A 101 -8.14 5.13 -8.88
C ASN A 101 -8.27 6.66 -8.80
N PHE A 102 -8.21 7.22 -7.58
CA PHE A 102 -8.21 8.66 -7.36
C PHE A 102 -6.91 9.33 -7.83
N ALA A 103 -5.76 8.78 -7.43
CA ALA A 103 -4.44 9.30 -7.79
C ALA A 103 -4.21 9.33 -9.32
N PHE A 104 -4.71 8.33 -10.04
CA PHE A 104 -4.64 8.28 -11.50
C PHE A 104 -5.63 9.22 -12.22
N GLY A 105 -6.53 9.89 -11.49
CA GLY A 105 -7.35 10.97 -12.00
C GLY A 105 -6.58 12.28 -12.23
N PHE A 106 -5.41 12.46 -11.63
CA PHE A 106 -4.60 13.66 -11.76
C PHE A 106 -3.78 13.68 -13.07
N LYS A 107 -3.72 14.85 -13.73
CA LYS A 107 -3.07 15.05 -15.03
C LYS A 107 -1.60 14.59 -15.07
N HIS A 108 -0.88 14.69 -13.95
CA HIS A 108 0.54 14.34 -13.86
C HIS A 108 0.83 12.84 -14.05
N LEU A 109 -0.12 11.97 -13.69
CA LEU A 109 0.03 10.52 -13.78
C LEU A 109 -0.37 9.95 -15.16
N LYS A 110 -0.92 10.78 -16.06
CA LYS A 110 -1.15 10.39 -17.46
C LYS A 110 0.16 10.09 -18.20
N ARG A 111 1.25 10.81 -17.91
CA ARG A 111 2.55 10.62 -18.55
C ARG A 111 3.14 9.22 -18.29
N VAL A 112 2.87 8.63 -17.13
CA VAL A 112 3.27 7.25 -16.80
C VAL A 112 2.55 6.24 -17.69
N LYS A 113 1.30 6.53 -18.10
CA LYS A 113 0.49 5.66 -18.97
C LYS A 113 1.00 5.60 -20.42
N ASP A 114 1.75 6.61 -20.84
CA ASP A 114 2.29 6.69 -22.20
C ASP A 114 3.67 6.04 -22.35
N SER A 115 4.27 5.57 -21.26
CA SER A 115 5.52 4.80 -21.33
C SER A 115 5.30 3.42 -21.97
N ASP A 116 6.22 3.02 -22.85
CA ASP A 116 6.17 1.72 -23.52
C ASP A 116 6.24 0.54 -22.54
N ILE A 117 6.97 0.73 -21.43
CA ILE A 117 7.08 -0.25 -20.34
C ILE A 117 5.71 -0.49 -19.70
N TYR A 118 4.96 0.57 -19.39
CA TYR A 118 3.63 0.46 -18.81
C TYR A 118 2.66 -0.22 -19.78
N ARG A 119 2.68 0.17 -21.07
CA ARG A 119 1.84 -0.46 -22.12
C ARG A 119 2.15 -1.94 -22.30
N GLY A 120 3.43 -2.31 -22.24
CA GLY A 120 3.89 -3.70 -22.23
C GLY A 120 3.34 -4.47 -21.04
N ALA A 121 3.55 -3.95 -19.82
CA ALA A 121 3.08 -4.56 -18.58
C ALA A 121 1.55 -4.77 -18.57
N VAL A 122 0.79 -3.78 -19.03
CA VAL A 122 -0.68 -3.88 -19.17
C VAL A 122 -1.05 -5.00 -20.14
N ARG A 123 -0.37 -5.11 -21.29
CA ARG A 123 -0.66 -6.14 -22.30
C ARG A 123 -0.44 -7.55 -21.75
N TYR A 124 0.61 -7.77 -20.97
CA TYR A 124 0.84 -9.06 -20.31
C TYR A 124 -0.15 -9.31 -19.18
N PHE A 125 -0.42 -8.31 -18.34
CA PHE A 125 -1.38 -8.41 -17.24
C PHE A 125 -2.79 -8.77 -17.71
N LEU A 126 -3.26 -8.16 -18.80
CA LEU A 126 -4.61 -8.39 -19.34
C LEU A 126 -4.82 -9.79 -19.92
N LYS A 127 -3.77 -10.56 -20.23
CA LYS A 127 -3.91 -11.94 -20.70
C LYS A 127 -4.50 -12.85 -19.61
N ALA A 128 -4.06 -12.67 -18.37
CA ALA A 128 -4.49 -13.48 -17.23
C ALA A 128 -4.41 -12.69 -15.92
N PRO A 129 -5.26 -11.66 -15.73
CA PRO A 129 -5.12 -10.72 -14.61
C PRO A 129 -5.32 -11.40 -13.25
N PHE A 130 -6.25 -12.34 -13.16
CA PHE A 130 -6.52 -13.07 -11.91
C PHE A 130 -5.32 -13.92 -11.48
N VAL A 131 -4.82 -14.76 -12.38
CA VAL A 131 -3.68 -15.66 -12.10
C VAL A 131 -2.42 -14.86 -11.81
N SER A 132 -2.19 -13.78 -12.57
CA SER A 132 -1.05 -12.89 -12.34
C SER A 132 -1.08 -12.29 -10.93
N LEU A 133 -2.26 -11.84 -10.46
CA LEU A 133 -2.43 -11.31 -9.11
C LEU A 133 -2.22 -12.37 -8.04
N VAL A 134 -2.76 -13.57 -8.21
CA VAL A 134 -2.59 -14.69 -7.26
C VAL A 134 -1.12 -15.06 -7.12
N ILE A 135 -0.42 -15.26 -8.25
CA ILE A 135 1.00 -15.63 -8.25
C ILE A 135 1.85 -14.50 -7.66
N ALA A 136 1.60 -13.25 -8.07
CA ALA A 136 2.33 -12.10 -7.53
C ALA A 136 2.08 -11.87 -6.04
N ALA A 137 0.88 -12.19 -5.54
CA ALA A 137 0.55 -12.10 -4.13
C ALA A 137 1.17 -13.23 -3.30
N ALA A 138 1.27 -14.43 -3.86
CA ALA A 138 1.88 -15.59 -3.21
C ALA A 138 3.40 -15.49 -3.14
N MET A 139 4.04 -14.97 -4.20
CA MET A 139 5.50 -14.90 -4.29
C MET A 139 6.06 -13.66 -3.58
N PRO A 140 6.91 -13.81 -2.55
CA PRO A 140 7.52 -12.68 -1.85
C PRO A 140 8.55 -11.92 -2.70
N PHE A 141 9.14 -12.58 -3.69
CA PHE A 141 10.16 -12.02 -4.57
C PHE A 141 9.62 -10.97 -5.56
N ILE A 142 8.35 -11.06 -5.92
CA ILE A 142 7.76 -10.20 -6.94
C ILE A 142 7.26 -8.91 -6.28
N PRO A 143 7.65 -7.71 -6.78
CA PRO A 143 7.15 -6.44 -6.27
C PRO A 143 5.64 -6.28 -6.50
N PHE A 144 4.85 -6.66 -5.50
CA PHE A 144 3.38 -6.61 -5.58
C PHE A 144 2.83 -5.20 -5.83
N TYR A 145 3.59 -4.16 -5.49
CA TYR A 145 3.25 -2.76 -5.75
C TYR A 145 2.88 -2.49 -7.21
N ILE A 146 3.58 -3.11 -8.17
CA ILE A 146 3.33 -2.94 -9.60
C ILE A 146 1.89 -3.37 -9.92
N PHE A 147 1.49 -4.56 -9.45
CA PHE A 147 0.14 -5.09 -9.64
C PHE A 147 -0.92 -4.32 -8.87
N ARG A 148 -0.55 -3.69 -7.75
CA ARG A 148 -1.40 -2.76 -7.00
C ARG A 148 -1.75 -1.51 -7.78
N VAL A 149 -0.86 -1.07 -8.66
CA VAL A 149 -1.11 0.03 -9.59
C VAL A 149 -1.89 -0.47 -10.81
N LEU A 150 -1.43 -1.54 -11.45
CA LEU A 150 -2.02 -2.09 -12.68
C LEU A 150 -3.48 -2.54 -12.52
N GLY A 151 -3.84 -3.14 -11.39
CA GLY A 151 -5.21 -3.62 -11.15
C GLY A 151 -6.27 -2.51 -11.26
N PRO A 152 -6.20 -1.46 -10.41
CA PRO A 152 -7.07 -0.31 -10.50
C PRO A 152 -6.99 0.41 -11.86
N THR A 153 -5.79 0.66 -12.38
CA THR A 153 -5.62 1.47 -13.59
C THR A 153 -6.13 0.82 -14.87
N THR A 154 -6.20 -0.51 -14.91
CA THR A 154 -6.80 -1.25 -16.03
C THR A 154 -8.32 -1.44 -15.88
N GLY A 155 -8.92 -0.96 -14.78
CA GLY A 155 -10.35 -1.11 -14.52
C GLY A 155 -10.76 -2.53 -14.09
N TYR A 156 -9.82 -3.33 -13.58
CA TYR A 156 -10.09 -4.71 -13.19
C TYR A 156 -11.07 -4.76 -12.00
N PRO A 157 -12.17 -5.55 -12.04
CA PRO A 157 -13.22 -5.49 -11.04
C PRO A 157 -12.71 -5.79 -9.63
N LEU A 158 -13.00 -4.87 -8.70
CA LEU A 158 -12.58 -4.89 -7.30
C LEU A 158 -12.82 -6.24 -6.59
N ARG A 159 -13.96 -6.89 -6.83
CA ARG A 159 -14.28 -8.19 -6.20
C ARG A 159 -13.26 -9.25 -6.61
N LYS A 160 -12.98 -9.39 -7.91
CA LYS A 160 -12.02 -10.38 -8.40
C LYS A 160 -10.60 -10.03 -7.98
N TYR A 161 -10.27 -8.74 -7.94
CA TYR A 161 -8.99 -8.24 -7.43
C TYR A 161 -8.76 -8.67 -5.98
N THR A 162 -9.75 -8.42 -5.12
CA THR A 162 -9.70 -8.74 -3.69
C THR A 162 -9.56 -10.25 -3.46
N TRP A 163 -10.34 -11.06 -4.19
CA TRP A 163 -10.25 -12.52 -4.09
C TRP A 163 -8.90 -13.07 -4.56
N ALA A 164 -8.35 -12.53 -5.65
CA ALA A 164 -7.03 -12.94 -6.12
C ALA A 164 -5.95 -12.68 -5.07
N ILE A 165 -6.03 -11.52 -4.39
CA ILE A 165 -5.09 -11.17 -3.33
C ILE A 165 -5.28 -12.05 -2.11
N PHE A 166 -6.52 -12.29 -1.68
CA PHE A 166 -6.80 -13.15 -0.55
C PHE A 166 -6.22 -14.55 -0.78
N ILE A 167 -6.52 -15.17 -1.92
CA ILE A 167 -6.04 -16.51 -2.28
C ILE A 167 -4.52 -16.55 -2.41
N GLY A 168 -3.90 -15.51 -3.00
CA GLY A 168 -2.45 -15.47 -3.14
C GLY A 168 -1.72 -15.20 -1.83
N ARG A 169 -2.23 -14.32 -0.96
CA ARG A 169 -1.55 -13.93 0.28
C ARG A 169 -1.71 -14.93 1.41
N LEU A 170 -2.83 -15.66 1.45
CA LEU A 170 -3.08 -16.68 2.48
C LEU A 170 -1.95 -17.74 2.57
N PRO A 171 -1.50 -18.39 1.48
CA PRO A 171 -0.41 -19.36 1.57
C PRO A 171 0.90 -18.71 2.02
N ARG A 172 1.22 -17.50 1.55
CA ARG A 172 2.40 -16.75 2.00
C ARG A 172 2.36 -16.50 3.51
N TYR A 173 1.23 -16.01 4.02
CA TYR A 173 1.01 -15.75 5.43
C TYR A 173 1.06 -17.01 6.29
N TYR A 174 0.51 -18.11 5.77
CA TYR A 174 0.57 -19.40 6.43
C TYR A 174 2.01 -19.90 6.57
N VAL A 175 2.82 -19.80 5.50
CA VAL A 175 4.25 -20.20 5.54
C VAL A 175 5.02 -19.39 6.58
N PHE A 176 4.86 -18.07 6.62
CA PHE A 176 5.55 -17.23 7.62
C PHE A 176 5.07 -17.49 9.05
N ALA A 177 3.76 -17.70 9.25
CA ALA A 177 3.24 -18.05 10.56
C ALA A 177 3.71 -19.45 11.01
N LEU A 178 3.81 -20.40 10.07
CA LEU A 178 4.36 -21.73 10.32
C LEU A 178 5.84 -21.67 10.70
N MET A 179 6.63 -20.82 10.02
CA MET A 179 8.02 -20.56 10.42
C MET A 179 8.10 -19.99 11.84
N GLY A 180 7.18 -19.11 12.23
CA GLY A 180 7.08 -18.64 13.61
C GLY A 180 6.75 -19.74 14.62
N ALA A 181 5.86 -20.67 14.25
CA ALA A 181 5.47 -21.78 15.12
C ALA A 181 6.57 -22.84 15.28
N THR A 182 7.41 -23.04 14.26
CA THR A 182 8.48 -24.06 14.29
C THR A 182 9.83 -23.51 14.72
N LEU A 183 10.08 -22.22 14.49
CA LEU A 183 11.30 -21.55 14.93
C LEU A 183 11.02 -20.85 16.25
N GLU A 184 11.53 -21.41 17.35
CA GLU A 184 11.58 -20.76 18.66
C GLU A 184 12.59 -19.59 18.63
N LEU A 185 12.29 -18.57 17.83
CA LEU A 185 13.10 -17.37 17.75
C LEU A 185 12.92 -16.57 19.05
N PRO A 186 14.02 -16.26 19.78
CA PRO A 186 13.94 -15.38 20.93
C PRO A 186 13.33 -14.04 20.52
N ASN A 187 12.36 -13.51 21.26
CA ASN A 187 11.68 -12.25 20.92
C ASN A 187 12.65 -11.10 20.59
N LEU A 188 13.84 -11.10 21.22
CA LEU A 188 14.92 -10.15 20.97
C LEU A 188 15.39 -10.15 19.51
N THR A 189 15.49 -11.31 18.86
CA THR A 189 15.95 -11.39 17.46
C THR A 189 14.94 -10.77 16.51
N ILE A 190 13.64 -11.00 16.74
CA ILE A 190 12.56 -10.39 15.96
C ILE A 190 12.56 -8.88 16.13
N VAL A 191 12.71 -8.38 17.36
CA VAL A 191 12.81 -6.94 17.65
C VAL A 191 14.04 -6.33 16.98
N LEU A 192 15.20 -7.00 17.06
CA LEU A 192 16.43 -6.54 16.39
C LEU A 192 16.24 -6.48 14.87
N LEU A 193 15.62 -7.49 14.26
CA LEU A 193 15.33 -7.51 12.82
C LEU A 193 14.36 -6.39 12.41
N LEU A 194 13.35 -6.11 13.24
CA LEU A 194 12.41 -5.00 13.02
C LEU A 194 13.11 -3.65 13.14
N ILE A 195 13.97 -3.46 14.14
CA ILE A 195 14.78 -2.23 14.30
C ILE A 195 15.74 -2.06 13.13
N LEU A 196 16.46 -3.11 12.73
CA LEU A 196 17.41 -3.06 11.61
C LEU A 196 16.71 -2.72 10.30
N THR A 197 15.55 -3.33 10.03
CA THR A 197 14.76 -3.02 8.84
C THR A 197 14.20 -1.60 8.89
N ALA A 198 13.67 -1.15 10.03
CA ALA A 198 13.20 0.23 10.20
C ALA A 198 14.33 1.25 10.04
N CYS A 199 15.49 1.02 10.66
CA CYS A 199 16.69 1.85 10.50
C CYS A 199 17.19 1.87 9.05
N TRP A 200 17.19 0.72 8.36
CA TRP A 200 17.58 0.65 6.96
C TRP A 200 16.61 1.41 6.04
N LEU A 201 15.31 1.33 6.32
CA LEU A 201 14.29 2.08 5.58
C LEU A 201 14.38 3.59 5.83
N LEU A 202 14.58 4.00 7.08
CA LEU A 202 14.81 5.39 7.44
C LEU A 202 16.09 5.91 6.80
N TYR A 203 17.18 5.14 6.87
CA TYR A 203 18.44 5.45 6.20
C TYR A 203 18.23 5.63 4.69
N ARG A 204 17.51 4.71 4.03
CA ARG A 204 17.23 4.78 2.59
C ARG A 204 16.32 5.96 2.22
N ARG A 205 15.39 6.34 3.09
CA ARG A 205 14.49 7.49 2.89
C ARG A 205 15.22 8.82 3.08
N VAL A 206 16.03 8.92 4.13
CA VAL A 206 16.87 10.09 4.43
C VAL A 206 17.96 10.25 3.39
N SER A 207 18.61 9.17 2.94
CA SER A 207 19.62 9.24 1.89
C SER A 207 19.02 9.66 0.55
N HIS A 208 17.79 9.25 0.21
CA HIS A 208 17.10 9.76 -0.99
C HIS A 208 16.81 11.27 -0.91
N HIS A 209 16.43 11.78 0.27
CA HIS A 209 16.23 13.22 0.48
C HIS A 209 17.55 14.00 0.45
N LEU A 210 18.61 13.49 1.08
CA LEU A 210 19.93 14.12 1.10
C LEU A 210 20.61 14.09 -0.28
N VAL A 211 20.45 13.01 -1.05
CA VAL A 211 20.94 12.92 -2.44
C VAL A 211 20.14 13.83 -3.39
N GLY A 212 18.87 14.09 -3.09
CA GLY A 212 18.07 15.11 -3.78
C GLY A 212 18.59 16.53 -3.54
N ILE A 213 18.90 16.86 -2.29
CA ILE A 213 19.50 18.16 -1.90
C ILE A 213 20.92 18.30 -2.50
N ALA A 214 21.72 17.23 -2.50
CA ALA A 214 23.07 17.24 -3.07
C ALA A 214 23.12 17.34 -4.61
N ARG A 215 21.99 17.16 -5.33
CA ARG A 215 21.89 17.28 -6.79
C ARG A 215 21.53 18.68 -7.29
N GLY A 216 21.35 19.66 -6.40
CA GLY A 216 21.30 21.07 -6.79
C GLY A 216 20.12 21.46 -7.69
N GLU A 217 18.90 20.99 -7.39
CA GLU A 217 17.66 21.51 -7.99
C GLU A 217 16.97 22.53 -7.05
N GLU A 218 17.74 23.39 -6.38
CA GLU A 218 17.26 24.68 -5.87
C GLU A 218 18.04 25.80 -6.57
N GLU A 219 17.81 25.97 -7.86
CA GLU A 219 17.85 27.31 -8.44
C GLU A 219 16.57 28.00 -7.95
N ILE A 220 16.68 28.62 -6.77
CA ILE A 220 15.71 29.60 -6.31
C ILE A 220 15.84 30.76 -7.31
N ASP A 221 14.96 30.77 -8.30
CA ASP A 221 14.66 31.90 -9.15
C ASP A 221 14.25 33.05 -8.22
N VAL A 222 15.21 33.93 -7.93
CA VAL A 222 14.97 35.18 -7.22
C VAL A 222 14.16 36.03 -8.18
N PRO A 223 12.88 36.34 -7.89
CA PRO A 223 12.12 37.19 -8.77
C PRO A 223 12.82 38.55 -8.86
N ASP A 224 13.10 38.99 -10.09
CA ASP A 224 13.55 40.33 -10.43
C ASP A 224 12.67 41.37 -9.73
N ALA A 225 13.16 41.85 -8.59
CA ALA A 225 12.55 42.92 -7.82
C ALA A 225 13.59 44.03 -7.60
N VAL A 226 14.17 44.53 -8.71
CA VAL A 226 14.82 45.84 -8.72
C VAL A 226 14.51 46.54 -10.05
N ALA A 227 13.26 46.97 -10.19
CA ALA A 227 12.92 48.05 -11.09
C ALA A 227 11.90 48.96 -10.38
N VAL A 228 12.18 50.27 -10.41
CA VAL A 228 11.31 51.40 -9.99
C VAL A 228 11.29 51.58 -8.45
N THR A 229 11.74 52.66 -7.79
CA THR A 229 11.75 54.10 -8.10
C THR A 229 12.66 54.84 -7.11
N GLN A 230 13.63 55.64 -7.58
CA GLN A 230 14.20 56.78 -6.84
C GLN A 230 14.56 57.84 -7.89
N GLU A 231 13.54 58.50 -8.43
CA GLU A 231 13.64 59.85 -8.97
C GLU A 231 13.00 60.76 -7.90
N GLU A 232 13.58 61.94 -7.71
CA GLU A 232 13.13 63.06 -6.86
C GLU A 232 13.93 63.33 -5.55
N SER A 233 15.04 64.06 -5.70
CA SER A 233 15.27 65.32 -4.97
C SER A 233 16.48 66.08 -5.53
N ALA A 234 16.21 67.11 -6.34
CA ALA A 234 17.07 68.30 -6.48
C ALA A 234 17.03 69.11 -5.15
N PRO A 235 17.81 70.21 -4.90
CA PRO A 235 18.63 70.99 -5.84
C PRO A 235 20.01 71.46 -5.30
N ALA A 236 20.90 71.90 -6.21
CA ALA A 236 21.69 73.14 -6.16
C ALA A 236 22.70 73.14 -7.33
#